data_AF-A0A2V9H7T0-F1
#
_entry.id   AF-A0A2V9H7T0-F1
#
_cell.length_a   1.000
_cell.length_b   1.000
_cell.length_c   1.000
_cell.angle_alpha   90.00
_cell.angle_beta   90.00
_cell.angle_gamma   90.00
#
_symmetry.space_group_name_H-M   'P 1'
#
loop_
_entity.id
_entity.type
_entity.pdbx_description
1 polymer ?
#
loop_
_entity_poly.entity_id
_entity_poly.type
_entity_poly.pdbx_seq_one_letter_code
_entity_poly.pdbx_strand_id
1 'polypeptide(L)'
;MLRYFRPGLATLLLFLLPAGFPASGQTPDADTAPLREVHAEGEKLLTEAQIIAITGLVAGAQIGRNDLQTAANRLVQTGLFAKVSFNFQSKVTGILVTYHVEESPRIPVYFDNIPWFTDSA
;
A
#
# COMPACT_ATOMS: atom_id res chain seq x y z
N MET A 1 -6.02 58.20 48.14
CA MET A 1 -5.49 57.25 49.15
C MET A 1 -6.54 56.15 49.31
N LEU A 2 -6.53 55.12 48.47
CA LEU A 2 -5.84 53.84 48.64
C LEU A 2 -6.24 53.12 49.94
N ARG A 3 -6.95 51.98 49.84
CA ARG A 3 -6.49 50.64 50.28
C ARG A 3 -7.60 49.54 50.31
N TYR A 4 -7.33 48.47 49.55
CA TYR A 4 -7.63 47.02 49.72
C TYR A 4 -9.10 46.57 49.85
N PHE A 5 -9.73 45.84 48.91
CA PHE A 5 -9.39 44.62 48.13
C PHE A 5 -9.27 43.33 48.96
N ARG A 6 -10.38 42.58 49.01
CA ARG A 6 -10.57 41.10 49.12
C ARG A 6 -12.08 40.87 49.21
N PRO A 7 -12.72 39.99 48.41
CA PRO A 7 -12.36 38.57 48.23
C PRO A 7 -12.30 38.19 46.74
N GLY A 8 -11.61 37.13 46.35
CA GLY A 8 -12.12 35.77 46.48
C GLY A 8 -11.74 35.10 45.17
N LEU A 9 -10.88 34.10 45.27
CA LEU A 9 -10.24 33.40 44.17
C LEU A 9 -11.32 32.65 43.35
N ALA A 10 -11.92 33.32 42.38
CA ALA A 10 -12.93 32.74 41.52
C ALA A 10 -12.32 32.37 40.15
N THR A 11 -12.46 31.09 39.81
CA THR A 11 -12.48 30.55 38.45
C THR A 11 -11.18 30.67 37.64
N LEU A 12 -10.30 29.68 37.85
CA LEU A 12 -9.27 29.31 36.88
C LEU A 12 -9.82 28.18 35.98
N LEU A 13 -9.52 28.28 34.68
CA LEU A 13 -9.59 27.25 33.64
C LEU A 13 -10.97 26.93 33.00
N LEU A 14 -11.43 27.88 32.18
CA LEU A 14 -12.21 27.60 30.98
C LEU A 14 -11.30 27.83 29.77
N PHE A 15 -10.66 26.80 29.21
CA PHE A 15 -10.18 26.72 27.80
C PHE A 15 -9.51 25.37 27.55
N LEU A 16 -10.32 24.36 27.24
CA LEU A 16 -9.88 23.13 26.56
C LEU A 16 -10.86 22.89 25.40
N LEU A 17 -10.78 23.75 24.39
CA LEU A 17 -11.31 23.42 23.07
C LEU A 17 -10.23 22.61 22.34
N PRO A 18 -10.47 21.35 21.95
CA PRO A 18 -9.64 20.73 20.95
C PRO A 18 -9.88 21.49 19.64
N ALA A 19 -8.86 22.24 19.20
CA ALA A 19 -8.77 22.67 17.82
C ALA A 19 -8.68 21.39 16.98
N GLY A 20 -9.83 20.94 16.47
CA GLY A 20 -9.87 19.90 15.45
C GLY A 20 -9.10 20.42 14.25
N PHE A 21 -7.89 19.88 14.04
CA PHE A 21 -7.19 20.06 12.78
C PHE A 21 -8.14 19.58 11.68
N PRO A 22 -8.43 20.38 10.63
CA PRO A 22 -9.08 19.83 9.47
C PRO A 22 -8.15 18.75 8.93
N ALA A 23 -8.61 17.51 8.98
CA ALA A 23 -8.00 16.44 8.21
C ALA A 23 -7.93 16.94 6.77
N SER A 24 -6.72 17.05 6.22
CA SER A 24 -6.55 17.29 4.79
C SER A 24 -7.25 16.15 4.07
N GLY A 25 -8.48 16.40 3.61
CA GLY A 25 -9.12 15.57 2.61
C GLY A 25 -8.21 15.57 1.41
N GLN A 26 -7.60 14.42 1.12
CA GLN A 26 -6.83 14.23 -0.10
C GLN A 26 -7.74 14.62 -1.26
N THR A 27 -7.32 15.62 -2.03
CA THR A 27 -7.99 16.01 -3.26
C THR A 27 -8.18 14.75 -4.09
N PRO A 28 -9.39 14.40 -4.55
CA PRO A 28 -9.57 13.24 -5.40
C PRO A 28 -8.69 13.44 -6.63
N ASP A 29 -7.79 12.48 -6.90
CA ASP A 29 -7.18 12.38 -8.22
C ASP A 29 -8.34 12.38 -9.23
N ALA A 30 -8.38 13.41 -10.09
CA ALA A 30 -9.53 13.69 -10.94
C ALA A 30 -9.78 12.63 -12.04
N ASP A 31 -8.93 11.60 -12.11
CA ASP A 31 -8.96 10.48 -13.06
C ASP A 31 -9.09 9.11 -12.34
N THR A 32 -9.91 9.04 -11.30
CA THR A 32 -10.21 7.77 -10.62
C THR A 32 -11.43 7.07 -11.22
N ALA A 33 -11.34 5.74 -11.39
CA ALA A 33 -12.41 4.90 -11.92
C ALA A 33 -12.46 3.55 -11.19
N PRO A 34 -13.61 2.83 -11.22
CA PRO A 34 -13.73 1.58 -10.48
C PRO A 34 -12.84 0.51 -11.09
N LEU A 35 -12.03 -0.15 -10.27
CA LEU A 35 -11.28 -1.32 -10.68
C LEU A 35 -12.24 -2.48 -10.94
N ARG A 36 -12.17 -3.10 -12.12
CA ARG A 36 -13.01 -4.25 -12.46
C ARG A 36 -12.27 -5.56 -12.37
N GLU A 37 -11.11 -5.62 -13.02
CA GLU A 37 -10.35 -6.85 -13.17
C GLU A 37 -8.87 -6.57 -12.96
N VAL A 38 -8.21 -7.51 -12.30
CA VAL A 38 -6.76 -7.55 -12.12
C VAL A 38 -6.32 -8.90 -12.63
N HIS A 39 -5.38 -8.89 -13.56
CA HIS A 39 -4.74 -10.09 -14.08
C HIS A 39 -3.24 -10.05 -13.84
N ALA A 40 -2.64 -11.23 -13.80
CA ALA A 40 -1.19 -11.38 -13.87
C ALA A 40 -0.81 -12.34 -15.00
N GLU A 41 0.31 -12.04 -15.67
CA GLU A 41 0.88 -12.85 -16.74
C GLU A 41 2.39 -12.98 -16.55
N GLY A 42 2.95 -14.11 -16.98
CA GLY A 42 4.40 -14.40 -16.94
C GLY A 42 4.85 -15.19 -15.70
N GLU A 43 3.90 -15.55 -14.85
CA GLU A 43 4.08 -16.45 -13.72
C GLU A 43 4.43 -17.88 -14.15
N LYS A 44 5.21 -18.57 -13.31
CA LYS A 44 5.68 -19.94 -13.56
C LYS A 44 5.56 -20.81 -12.31
N LEU A 45 5.95 -20.27 -11.17
CA LEU A 45 5.90 -20.97 -9.88
C LEU A 45 4.78 -20.44 -9.00
N LEU A 46 4.54 -19.12 -9.04
CA LEU A 46 3.43 -18.49 -8.35
C LEU A 46 2.15 -18.63 -9.16
N THR A 47 1.02 -18.72 -8.47
CA THR A 47 -0.30 -18.65 -9.11
C THR A 47 -0.69 -17.19 -9.36
N GLU A 48 -1.49 -16.95 -10.39
CA GLU A 48 -2.04 -15.62 -10.68
C GLU A 48 -2.70 -14.99 -9.44
N ALA A 49 -3.51 -15.76 -8.71
CA ALA A 49 -4.19 -15.30 -7.49
C ALA A 49 -3.21 -14.85 -6.38
N GLN A 50 -2.07 -15.53 -6.22
CA GLN A 50 -1.04 -15.12 -5.26
C GLN A 50 -0.40 -13.80 -5.66
N ILE A 51 -0.14 -13.60 -6.96
CA ILE A 51 0.42 -12.35 -7.48
C ILE A 51 -0.57 -11.21 -7.28
N ILE A 52 -1.84 -11.42 -7.65
CA ILE A 52 -2.93 -10.45 -7.46
C ILE A 52 -3.05 -10.09 -5.97
N ALA A 53 -2.95 -11.06 -5.06
CA ALA A 53 -3.02 -10.78 -3.63
C ALA A 53 -1.91 -9.82 -3.14
N ILE A 54 -0.69 -9.92 -3.70
CA ILE A 54 0.44 -9.02 -3.36
C ILE A 54 0.17 -7.58 -3.82
N THR A 55 -0.52 -7.39 -4.96
CA THR A 55 -0.87 -6.04 -5.44
C THR A 55 -1.70 -5.27 -4.41
N GLY A 56 -2.50 -5.98 -3.61
CA GLY A 56 -3.44 -5.41 -2.65
C GLY A 56 -4.50 -4.52 -3.29
N LEU A 57 -4.76 -4.72 -4.59
CA LEU A 57 -5.86 -4.10 -5.29
C LEU A 57 -7.18 -4.80 -4.95
N VAL A 58 -8.25 -4.02 -4.83
CA VAL A 58 -9.58 -4.52 -4.47
C VAL A 58 -10.56 -4.19 -5.60
N ALA A 59 -11.21 -5.20 -6.16
CA ALA A 59 -12.22 -5.00 -7.19
C ALA A 59 -13.37 -4.12 -6.66
N GLY A 60 -13.82 -3.18 -7.49
CA GLY A 60 -14.83 -2.17 -7.17
C GLY A 60 -14.30 -0.90 -6.51
N ALA A 61 -13.04 -0.87 -6.06
CA ALA A 61 -12.45 0.33 -5.48
C ALA A 61 -12.22 1.41 -6.56
N GLN A 62 -12.39 2.69 -6.19
CA GLN A 62 -11.98 3.80 -7.04
C GLN A 62 -10.46 3.93 -6.99
N ILE A 63 -9.81 3.73 -8.13
CA ILE A 63 -8.35 3.78 -8.24
C ILE A 63 -7.92 4.69 -9.39
N GLY A 64 -6.72 5.26 -9.26
CA GLY A 64 -6.04 6.02 -10.28
C GLY A 64 -4.75 5.35 -10.73
N ARG A 65 -4.03 6.02 -11.65
CA ARG A 65 -2.72 5.55 -12.15
C ARG A 65 -1.71 5.32 -11.03
N ASN A 66 -1.73 6.17 -9.99
CA ASN A 66 -0.79 6.06 -8.87
C ASN A 66 -1.01 4.76 -8.07
N ASP A 67 -2.26 4.33 -7.90
CA ASP A 67 -2.58 3.08 -7.22
C ASP A 67 -2.07 1.88 -8.03
N LEU A 68 -2.24 1.90 -9.36
CA LEU A 68 -1.71 0.85 -10.24
C LEU A 68 -0.19 0.73 -10.14
N GLN A 69 0.51 1.87 -10.11
CA GLN A 69 1.96 1.92 -9.90
C GLN A 69 2.35 1.46 -8.50
N THR A 70 1.58 1.83 -7.47
CA THR A 70 1.83 1.41 -6.09
C THR A 70 1.70 -0.10 -5.95
N ALA A 71 0.71 -0.70 -6.61
CA ALA A 71 0.58 -2.16 -6.72
C ALA A 71 1.77 -2.80 -7.46
N ALA A 72 2.26 -2.21 -8.56
CA ALA A 72 3.49 -2.68 -9.21
C ALA A 72 4.71 -2.60 -8.27
N ASN A 73 4.82 -1.53 -7.49
CA ASN A 73 5.91 -1.33 -6.54
C ASN A 73 5.87 -2.38 -5.42
N ARG A 74 4.68 -2.78 -4.96
CA ARG A 74 4.53 -3.87 -3.97
C ARG A 74 5.08 -5.18 -4.51
N LEU A 75 4.82 -5.51 -5.78
CA LEU A 75 5.40 -6.69 -6.43
C LEU A 75 6.93 -6.61 -6.42
N VAL A 76 7.51 -5.48 -6.84
CA VAL A 76 8.97 -5.26 -6.84
C VAL A 76 9.58 -5.41 -5.45
N GLN A 77 8.92 -4.85 -4.42
CA GLN A 77 9.39 -4.88 -3.03
C GLN A 77 9.50 -6.30 -2.44
N THR A 78 8.81 -7.28 -3.01
CA THR A 78 8.93 -8.67 -2.56
C THR A 78 10.27 -9.32 -2.91
N GLY A 79 10.98 -8.79 -3.93
CA GLY A 79 12.17 -9.43 -4.49
C GLY A 79 11.90 -10.73 -5.27
N LEU A 80 10.63 -11.17 -5.35
CA LEU A 80 10.24 -12.41 -6.03
C LEU A 80 10.26 -12.29 -7.56
N PHE A 81 10.31 -11.07 -8.09
CA PHE A 81 10.26 -10.81 -9.52
C PHE A 81 11.49 -10.02 -9.96
N ALA A 82 12.18 -10.53 -10.98
CA ALA A 82 13.29 -9.85 -11.65
C ALA A 82 12.80 -8.65 -12.47
N LYS A 83 11.56 -8.72 -12.98
CA LYS A 83 10.93 -7.64 -13.75
C LYS A 83 9.44 -7.56 -13.44
N VAL A 84 8.94 -6.33 -13.34
CA VAL A 84 7.50 -6.02 -13.22
C VAL A 84 7.17 -4.89 -14.18
N SER A 85 6.12 -5.06 -14.95
CA SER A 85 5.50 -4.02 -15.77
C SER A 85 3.99 -4.20 -15.77
N PHE A 86 3.23 -3.20 -16.22
CA PHE A 86 1.78 -3.35 -16.33
C PHE A 86 1.25 -2.56 -17.51
N ASN A 87 0.11 -3.02 -18.02
CA ASN A 87 -0.73 -2.25 -18.91
C ASN A 87 -2.14 -2.16 -18.31
N PHE A 88 -2.90 -1.13 -18.68
CA PHE A 88 -4.27 -0.99 -18.23
C PHE A 88 -5.15 -0.40 -19.33
N GLN A 89 -6.43 -0.72 -19.25
CA GLN A 89 -7.46 -0.20 -20.13
C GLN A 89 -8.55 0.48 -19.30
N SER A 90 -8.83 1.73 -19.61
CA SER A 90 -9.99 2.45 -19.07
C SER A 90 -11.18 2.25 -20.00
N LYS A 91 -12.17 1.48 -19.55
CA LYS A 91 -13.44 1.28 -20.25
C LYS A 91 -14.56 2.02 -19.53
N VAL A 92 -15.73 2.15 -20.18
CA VAL A 92 -16.94 2.70 -19.54
C VAL A 92 -17.32 1.92 -18.27
N THR A 93 -17.04 0.61 -18.25
CA THR A 93 -17.33 -0.26 -17.10
C THR A 93 -16.32 -0.11 -15.96
N GLY A 94 -15.13 0.45 -16.21
CA GLY A 94 -14.07 0.62 -15.22
C GLY A 94 -12.67 0.33 -15.77
N ILE A 95 -11.70 0.23 -14.86
CA ILE A 95 -10.29 -0.08 -15.17
C ILE A 95 -10.07 -1.58 -15.15
N LEU A 96 -9.39 -2.09 -16.16
CA LEU A 96 -8.83 -3.44 -16.20
C LEU A 96 -7.30 -3.31 -16.27
N VAL A 97 -6.58 -4.02 -15.42
CA VAL A 97 -5.11 -4.00 -15.37
C VAL A 97 -4.54 -5.41 -15.50
N THR A 98 -3.48 -5.53 -16.29
CA THR A 98 -2.67 -6.76 -16.39
C THR A 98 -1.24 -6.46 -15.96
N TYR A 99 -0.79 -7.14 -14.90
CA TYR A 99 0.60 -7.11 -14.44
C TYR A 99 1.41 -8.18 -15.17
N HIS A 100 2.47 -7.77 -15.85
CA HIS A 100 3.43 -8.64 -16.50
C HIS A 100 4.63 -8.82 -15.58
N VAL A 101 4.85 -10.05 -15.13
CA VAL A 101 5.92 -10.39 -14.19
C VAL A 101 6.93 -11.37 -14.80
N GLU A 102 8.18 -11.24 -14.38
CA GLU A 102 9.21 -12.24 -14.61
C GLU A 102 9.74 -12.66 -13.24
N GLU A 103 9.49 -13.91 -12.83
CA GLU A 103 9.95 -14.42 -11.54
C GLU A 103 11.48 -14.45 -11.46
N SER A 104 12.01 -14.06 -10.30
CA SER A 104 13.44 -14.12 -10.01
C SER A 104 13.93 -15.58 -10.05
N PRO A 105 15.12 -15.86 -10.63
CA PRO A 105 15.65 -17.21 -10.67
C PRO A 105 15.90 -17.72 -9.25
N ARG A 106 15.52 -18.97 -9.00
CA ARG A 106 15.87 -19.68 -7.77
C ARG A 106 17.30 -20.19 -7.86
N ILE A 107 18.14 -19.78 -6.93
CA ILE A 107 19.54 -20.19 -6.85
C ILE A 107 19.68 -21.17 -5.68
N PRO A 108 20.20 -22.40 -5.90
CA PRO A 108 20.47 -23.32 -4.80
C PRO A 108 21.54 -22.73 -3.88
N VAL A 109 21.32 -22.86 -2.57
CA VAL A 109 22.27 -22.42 -1.55
C VAL A 109 22.89 -23.66 -0.91
N TYR A 110 24.22 -23.66 -0.82
CA TYR A 110 24.99 -24.70 -0.14
C TYR A 110 25.59 -24.10 1.13
N PHE A 111 25.46 -24.82 2.24
CA PHE A 111 26.03 -24.40 3.51
C PHE A 111 27.28 -25.21 3.80
N ASP A 112 28.43 -24.57 3.73
CA ASP A 112 29.68 -25.19 4.14
C ASP A 112 29.97 -24.89 5.62
N ASN A 113 30.56 -25.86 6.31
CA ASN A 113 31.15 -25.71 7.63
C ASN A 113 30.18 -25.29 8.77
N ILE A 114 28.96 -25.83 8.78
CA ILE A 114 28.07 -25.77 9.94
C ILE A 114 28.17 -27.13 10.66
N PRO A 115 28.92 -27.27 11.78
CA PRO A 115 29.39 -28.57 12.29
C PRO A 115 28.30 -29.60 12.67
N TRP A 116 27.06 -29.15 12.83
CA TRP A 116 25.90 -29.97 13.19
C TRP A 116 24.77 -29.90 12.13
N PHE A 117 25.00 -29.24 11.00
CA PHE A 117 24.05 -29.17 9.89
C PHE A 117 24.60 -30.04 8.76
N THR A 118 23.91 -31.13 8.47
CA THR A 118 24.18 -31.95 7.29
C THR A 118 23.15 -31.60 6.24
N ASP A 119 23.59 -31.28 5.02
CA ASP A 119 22.73 -31.09 3.85
C ASP A 119 22.15 -32.45 3.47
N SER A 120 21.14 -32.90 4.21
CA SER A 120 20.34 -34.09 3.93
C SER A 120 18.90 -33.65 3.69
N ALA A 121 18.62 -33.30 2.44
CA ALA A 121 17.28 -33.13 1.88
C ALA A 121 17.23 -33.75 0.48
#